data_AF-A0A2L2NGX6-F1
#
_entry.id   AF-A0A2L2NGX6-F1
#
_cell.length_a   1.000
_cell.length_b   1.000
_cell.length_c   1.000
_cell.angle_alpha   90.00
_cell.angle_beta   90.00
_cell.angle_gamma   90.00
#
_symmetry.space_group_name_H-M   'P 1'
#
loop_
_entity.id
_entity.type
_entity.pdbx_description
1 polymer ?
#
loop_
_entity_poly.entity_id
_entity_poly.type
_entity_poly.pdbx_seq_one_letter_code
_entity_poly.pdbx_strand_id
1 'polypeptide(L)' 'MKFYATSIPQALPSWATVISNNAGLMEIEINDEDPGFHSIIEELSTEIEPGIIGVKASDLCLVLSIEMVDTNEEN' A
#
# COMPACT_ATOMS: atom_id res chain seq x y z
N MET A 1 2.13 8.83 0.63
CA MET A 1 2.03 7.72 1.62
C MET A 1 3.26 6.80 1.57
N LYS A 2 3.56 5.98 2.60
CA LYS A 2 4.67 5.00 2.59
C LYS A 2 4.25 3.61 3.09
N PHE A 3 4.85 2.56 2.51
CA PHE A 3 4.64 1.16 2.88
C PHE A 3 5.97 0.42 3.07
N TYR A 4 5.95 -0.62 3.90
CA TYR A 4 7.05 -1.56 4.04
C TYR A 4 6.62 -2.95 3.59
N ALA A 5 7.43 -3.59 2.75
CA ALA A 5 7.13 -4.88 2.17
C ALA A 5 8.36 -5.78 2.11
N THR A 6 8.16 -7.09 2.22
CA THR A 6 9.21 -8.10 1.99
C THR A 6 9.24 -8.60 0.56
N SER A 7 8.14 -8.42 -0.18
CA SER A 7 8.01 -8.80 -1.57
C SER A 7 7.14 -7.80 -2.33
N ILE A 8 7.52 -7.51 -3.57
CA ILE A 8 6.80 -6.64 -4.50
C ILE A 8 6.71 -7.31 -5.87
N PRO A 9 5.71 -6.97 -6.70
CA PRO A 9 5.70 -7.41 -8.09
C PRO A 9 6.91 -6.88 -8.86
N GLN A 10 7.27 -7.56 -9.95
CA GLN A 10 8.40 -7.19 -10.80
C GLN A 10 8.29 -5.76 -11.37
N ALA A 11 7.07 -5.26 -11.52
CA ALA A 11 6.79 -3.88 -11.90
C ALA A 11 5.75 -3.30 -10.94
N LEU A 12 6.08 -2.15 -10.36
CA LEU A 12 5.14 -1.35 -9.59
C LEU A 12 4.35 -0.41 -10.52
N PRO A 13 3.14 0.02 -10.12
CA PRO A 13 2.45 1.11 -10.78
C PRO A 13 3.31 2.38 -10.87
N SER A 14 3.06 3.24 -11.86
CA SER A 14 3.84 4.48 -12.05
C SER A 14 3.80 5.44 -10.87
N TRP A 15 2.80 5.32 -10.00
CA TRP A 15 2.60 6.10 -8.80
C TRP A 15 3.24 5.50 -7.54
N ALA A 16 3.98 4.39 -7.67
CA ALA A 16 4.66 3.71 -6.58
C ALA A 16 6.15 3.53 -6.90
N THR A 17 7.03 3.88 -5.96
CA THR A 17 8.49 3.80 -6.13
C THR A 17 9.15 3.14 -4.93
N VAL A 18 10.07 2.20 -5.16
CA VAL A 18 10.95 1.69 -4.10
C VAL A 18 12.02 2.73 -3.81
N ILE A 19 12.04 3.25 -2.59
CA ILE A 19 13.00 4.29 -2.16
C ILE A 19 14.11 3.73 -1.28
N SER A 20 13.93 2.54 -0.70
CA SER A 20 14.95 1.84 0.07
C SER A 20 14.74 0.33 0.02
N ASN A 21 15.83 -0.44 0.10
CA ASN A 21 15.80 -1.88 0.32
C ASN A 21 16.92 -2.24 1.30
N ASN A 22 16.54 -2.63 2.52
CA ASN A 22 17.49 -2.97 3.57
C ASN A 22 17.14 -4.34 4.16
N ALA A 23 18.09 -5.29 4.05
CA ALA A 23 17.97 -6.64 4.59
C ALA A 23 16.66 -7.38 4.21
N GLY A 24 16.13 -7.12 3.01
CA GLY A 24 14.89 -7.73 2.53
C GLY A 24 13.61 -6.97 2.91
N LEU A 25 13.71 -5.88 3.67
CA LEU A 25 12.62 -4.93 3.88
C LEU A 25 12.72 -3.78 2.88
N MET A 26 11.72 -3.68 2.01
CA MET A 26 11.60 -2.63 0.99
C MET A 26 10.69 -1.52 1.49
N GLU A 27 11.17 -0.28 1.41
CA GLU A 27 10.36 0.92 1.65
C GLU A 27 9.84 1.44 0.30
N ILE A 28 8.53 1.55 0.20
CA ILE A 28 7.83 1.97 -1.01
C ILE A 28 7.14 3.29 -0.71
N GLU A 29 7.44 4.30 -1.52
CA GLU A 29 6.77 5.58 -1.50
C GLU A 29 5.65 5.59 -2.55
N ILE A 30 4.47 6.02 -2.12
CA ILE A 30 3.31 6.23 -2.99
C ILE A 30 3.11 7.73 -3.18
N ASN A 31 3.06 8.13 -4.45
CA ASN A 31 2.57 9.43 -4.85
C ASN A 31 1.05 9.45 -4.71
N ASP A 32 0.57 9.97 -3.58
CA ASP A 32 -0.86 10.06 -3.30
C ASP A 32 -1.56 11.16 -4.10
N GLU A 33 -0.83 12.06 -4.75
CA GLU A 33 -1.42 13.05 -5.66
C GLU A 33 -1.69 12.49 -7.07
N ASP A 34 -1.19 11.29 -7.39
CA ASP A 34 -1.36 10.69 -8.70
C ASP A 34 -2.83 10.27 -8.94
N PRO A 35 -3.47 10.66 -10.07
CA PRO A 35 -4.84 10.28 -10.37
C PRO A 35 -5.06 8.77 -10.43
N GLY A 36 -4.05 7.99 -10.81
CA GLY A 36 -4.09 6.54 -10.82
C GLY A 36 -4.21 5.96 -9.42
N PHE A 37 -3.53 6.55 -8.43
CA PHE A 37 -3.68 6.14 -7.03
C PHE A 37 -5.07 6.52 -6.49
N HIS A 38 -5.52 7.75 -6.72
CA HIS A 38 -6.87 8.19 -6.29
C HIS A 38 -7.99 7.31 -6.85
N SER A 39 -7.90 6.91 -8.12
CA SER A 39 -8.90 6.04 -8.75
C SER A 39 -9.01 4.69 -8.04
N ILE A 40 -7.87 4.09 -7.66
CA ILE A 40 -7.83 2.84 -6.91
C ILE A 40 -8.42 3.01 -5.50
N ILE A 41 -8.05 4.10 -4.81
CA ILE A 41 -8.59 4.38 -3.47
C ILE A 41 -10.10 4.57 -3.50
N GLU A 42 -10.64 5.28 -4.50
CA GLU A 42 -12.08 5.49 -4.66
C GLU A 42 -12.81 4.15 -4.88
N GLU A 43 -12.27 3.26 -5.71
CA GLU A 43 -12.83 1.93 -5.96
C GLU A 43 -12.82 1.04 -4.71
N LEU A 44 -11.75 1.09 -3.92
CA LEU A 44 -11.59 0.27 -2.71
C LEU A 44 -12.25 0.88 -1.47
N SER A 45 -12.66 2.14 -1.52
CA SER A 45 -13.21 2.86 -0.37
C SER A 45 -14.55 2.25 0.05
N THR A 46 -14.63 1.88 1.32
CA THR A 46 -15.84 1.32 1.92
C THR A 46 -16.11 1.99 3.26
N GLU A 47 -17.35 1.92 3.73
CA GLU A 47 -17.68 2.26 5.12
C GLU A 47 -17.03 1.25 6.06
N ILE A 48 -16.11 1.72 6.90
CA ILE A 48 -15.38 0.90 7.90
C ILE A 48 -16.11 0.99 9.25
N GLU A 49 -16.60 2.18 9.58
CA GLU A 49 -17.43 2.48 10.74
C GLU A 49 -18.54 3.47 10.30
N PRO A 50 -19.65 3.61 11.04
CA PRO A 50 -20.72 4.54 10.68
C PRO A 50 -20.20 5.97 10.40
N GLY A 51 -20.27 6.39 9.14
CA GLY A 51 -19.78 7.70 8.68
C GLY A 51 -18.27 7.81 8.45
N ILE A 52 -17.51 6.72 8.59
CA ILE A 52 -16.07 6.66 8.29
C ILE A 52 -15.86 5.81 7.03
N ILE A 53 -15.45 6.49 5.95
CA ILE A 53 -15.02 5.85 4.71
C ILE A 53 -13.51 5.67 4.75
N GLY A 54 -13.05 4.48 4.41
CA GLY A 54 -11.63 4.17 4.33
C GLY A 54 -11.35 2.96 3.44
N VAL A 55 -10.07 2.70 3.23
CA VAL A 55 -9.59 1.52 2.49
C VAL A 55 -8.94 0.57 3.48
N LYS A 56 -9.29 -0.72 3.41
CA LYS A 56 -8.58 -1.73 4.20
C LYS A 56 -7.19 -1.93 3.61
N ALA A 57 -6.19 -1.94 4.48
CA ALA A 57 -4.80 -2.15 4.08
C ALA A 57 -4.59 -3.46 3.27
N SER A 58 -5.33 -4.52 3.61
CA SER A 58 -5.32 -5.80 2.89
C SER A 58 -5.76 -5.68 1.43
N ASP A 59 -6.79 -4.87 1.17
CA ASP A 59 -7.38 -4.74 -0.16
C ASP A 59 -6.45 -3.94 -1.07
N LEU A 60 -5.83 -2.90 -0.51
CA LEU A 60 -4.80 -2.13 -1.21
C LEU A 60 -3.56 -2.97 -1.53
N CYS A 61 -3.10 -3.80 -0.58
CA CYS A 61 -1.99 -4.73 -0.82
C CYS A 61 -2.30 -5.79 -1.88
N LEU A 62 -3.54 -6.30 -1.91
CA LEU A 62 -3.96 -7.25 -2.93
C LEU A 62 -3.89 -6.63 -4.33
N VAL A 63 -4.40 -5.42 -4.50
CA VAL A 63 -4.31 -4.68 -5.78
C VAL A 63 -2.85 -4.44 -6.18
N LEU A 64 -2.02 -4.09 -5.21
CA LEU A 64 -0.59 -3.88 -5.42
C LEU A 64 0.21 -5.17 -5.58
N SER A 65 -0.40 -6.34 -5.35
CA SER A 65 0.30 -7.64 -5.26
C SER A 65 1.50 -7.60 -4.30
N ILE A 66 1.37 -6.85 -3.20
CA ILE A 66 2.39 -6.67 -2.17
C ILE A 66 2.09 -7.61 -1.00
N GLU A 67 3.12 -8.32 -0.54
CA GLU A 67 3.07 -9.05 0.72
C GLU A 67 3.48 -8.11 1.86
N MET A 68 2.50 -7.68 2.66
CA MET A 68 2.72 -6.75 3.77
C MET A 68 3.30 -7.50 4.96
N VAL A 69 4.26 -6.87 5.64
CA VAL A 69 4.70 -7.32 6.98
C VAL A 69 3.88 -6.54 8.00
N ASP A 70 3.10 -7.25 8.81
CA ASP A 70 2.52 -6.63 10.00
C ASP A 70 3.65 -6.44 11.01
N THR A 71 4.07 -5.20 11.23
CA THR A 71 5.12 -4.89 12.21
C THR A 71 4.58 -4.87 13.65
N ASN A 72 3.32 -5.25 13.88
CA ASN A 72 2.74 -5.38 15.23
C ASN A 72 3.11 -6.69 15.94
N GLU A 73 4.30 -7.24 15.73
CA GLU A 73 4.91 -8.10 16.74
C GLU A 73 5.50 -7.19 17.83
N GLU A 74 4.63 -6.75 18.75
CA GLU A 74 5.05 -6.43 20.12
C GLU A 74 5.70 -7.70 20.70
N ASN A 75 7.02 -7.67 20.78
CA ASN A 75 7.83 -8.66 21.49
C ASN A 75 7.83 -8.36 23.01
#